data_AF-A0A960F2K8-F1
#
_entry.id   AF-A0A960F2K8-F1
#
_cell.length_a   1.000
_cell.length_b   1.000
_cell.length_c   1.000
_cell.angle_alpha   90.00
_cell.angle_beta   90.00
_cell.angle_gamma   90.00
#
_symmetry.space_group_name_H-M   'P 1'
#
loop_
_entity.id
_entity.type
_entity.pdbx_description
1 polymer ?
#
loop_
_entity_poly.entity_id
_entity_poly.type
_entity_poly.pdbx_seq_one_letter_code
_entity_poly.pdbx_strand_id
1 'polypeptide(L)'
;DAAEAARLDLEGVMSEFHPGQMELNMRYGPALDAADRAFICKEMTRELAAARGYRVTYMGRPIAGYMGSGMHINVSLGRVGGGHNGFDDPSAEWGLSSLARQCMGGLIAHHQGIAALSAPTINSYKRLSPDIMAGYWATWGLDNRISTYRVPGQRGAATRIENRMPCAAANPYLAAAVTLNAALLGVVDGLDCGAPQTGPWVRARGRTIQHTPHTLWDALDAFEADEVLGEAMGADLTRCFLAIRRDEVARWHAAGNGWTLSANTPWEMEEYLPFH
;
A
#
# COMPACT_ATOMS: atom_id res chain seq x y z
N ASP A 1 6.43 25.96 5.37
CA ASP A 1 7.90 26.16 5.36
C ASP A 1 8.65 25.09 4.58
N ALA A 2 9.23 24.06 5.22
CA ALA A 2 10.12 23.11 4.52
C ALA A 2 9.42 22.33 3.39
N ALA A 3 8.19 21.88 3.64
CA ALA A 3 7.37 21.20 2.64
C ALA A 3 7.01 22.10 1.44
N GLU A 4 6.81 23.40 1.66
CA GLU A 4 6.56 24.38 0.59
C GLU A 4 7.84 24.61 -0.22
N ALA A 5 8.98 24.76 0.45
CA ALA A 5 10.28 24.92 -0.21
C ALA A 5 10.63 23.70 -1.08
N ALA A 6 10.28 22.50 -0.62
CA ALA A 6 10.46 21.24 -1.34
C ALA A 6 9.31 20.92 -2.33
N ARG A 7 8.31 21.81 -2.47
CA ARG A 7 7.15 21.64 -3.37
C ARG A 7 6.42 20.31 -3.18
N LEU A 8 6.20 19.92 -1.93
CA LEU A 8 5.52 18.67 -1.59
C LEU A 8 4.00 18.74 -1.77
N ASP A 9 3.43 19.94 -1.89
CA ASP A 9 2.00 20.21 -2.01
C ASP A 9 1.17 19.44 -0.96
N LEU A 10 1.47 19.69 0.33
CA LEU A 10 0.70 19.09 1.41
C LEU A 10 -0.72 19.67 1.45
N GLU A 11 -1.71 18.80 1.48
CA GLU A 11 -3.13 19.17 1.67
C GLU A 11 -3.52 19.22 3.15
N GLY A 12 -2.81 18.50 4.00
CA GLY A 12 -3.09 18.49 5.43
C GLY A 12 -2.08 17.71 6.25
N VAL A 13 -2.00 18.07 7.53
CA VAL A 13 -1.25 17.34 8.54
C VAL A 13 -2.20 17.11 9.71
N MET A 14 -2.31 15.87 10.17
CA MET A 14 -3.23 15.52 11.26
C MET A 14 -2.65 14.47 12.19
N SER A 15 -3.11 14.48 13.44
CA SER A 15 -2.88 13.38 14.37
C SER A 15 -3.72 12.17 13.97
N GLU A 16 -3.13 10.99 14.07
CA GLU A 16 -3.78 9.72 13.75
C GLU A 16 -4.24 8.96 15.00
N PHE A 17 -4.65 7.71 14.81
CA PHE A 17 -5.23 6.84 15.85
C PHE A 17 -4.37 6.64 17.11
N HIS A 18 -3.05 6.87 17.06
CA HIS A 18 -2.14 6.61 18.18
C HIS A 18 -1.39 7.86 18.64
N PRO A 19 -1.06 7.97 19.94
CA PRO A 19 -0.20 9.04 20.45
C PRO A 19 1.12 9.13 19.67
N GLY A 20 1.41 10.30 19.12
CA GLY A 20 2.62 10.55 18.33
C GLY A 20 2.53 10.06 16.87
N GLN A 21 1.44 9.42 16.46
CA GLN A 21 1.20 9.07 15.05
C GLN A 21 0.63 10.29 14.31
N MET A 22 1.22 10.59 13.16
CA MET A 22 0.85 11.72 12.32
C MET A 22 0.63 11.25 10.88
N GLU A 23 -0.35 11.84 10.20
CA GLU A 23 -0.60 11.66 8.77
C GLU A 23 -0.29 12.97 8.03
N LEU A 24 0.40 12.84 6.90
CA LEU A 24 0.66 13.93 5.96
C LEU A 24 -0.02 13.57 4.64
N ASN A 25 -1.01 14.36 4.25
CA ASN A 25 -1.71 14.19 2.98
C ASN A 25 -1.07 15.07 1.91
N MET A 26 -0.87 14.50 0.73
CA MET A 26 -0.20 15.15 -0.39
C MET A 26 -1.17 15.28 -1.56
N ARG A 27 -1.11 16.41 -2.25
CA ARG A 27 -1.90 16.64 -3.47
C ARG A 27 -1.53 15.59 -4.51
N TYR A 28 -2.54 14.96 -5.11
CA TYR A 28 -2.34 14.02 -6.21
C TYR A 28 -1.62 14.68 -7.41
N GLY A 29 -0.95 13.86 -8.23
CA GLY A 29 -0.25 14.32 -9.42
C GLY A 29 0.14 13.13 -10.31
N PRO A 30 0.95 13.36 -11.36
CA PRO A 30 1.54 12.28 -12.15
C PRO A 30 2.23 11.26 -11.25
N ALA A 31 2.13 9.97 -11.57
CA ALA A 31 2.54 8.90 -10.67
C ALA A 31 4.02 8.99 -10.23
N LEU A 32 4.93 9.31 -11.15
CA LEU A 32 6.36 9.45 -10.84
C LEU A 32 6.61 10.65 -9.90
N ASP A 33 6.04 11.80 -10.22
CA ASP A 33 6.13 13.01 -9.39
C ASP A 33 5.53 12.80 -7.99
N ALA A 34 4.40 12.09 -7.88
CA ALA A 34 3.82 11.75 -6.60
C ALA A 34 4.73 10.82 -5.77
N ALA A 35 5.43 9.87 -6.42
CA ALA A 35 6.41 9.02 -5.76
C ALA A 35 7.67 9.79 -5.34
N ASP A 36 8.16 10.71 -6.17
CA ASP A 36 9.27 11.63 -5.84
C ASP A 36 8.93 12.44 -4.58
N ARG A 37 7.77 13.10 -4.59
CA ARG A 37 7.32 13.91 -3.45
C ARG A 37 7.12 13.07 -2.20
N ALA A 38 6.55 11.86 -2.30
CA ALA A 38 6.40 10.97 -1.15
C ALA A 38 7.75 10.53 -0.57
N PHE A 39 8.73 10.21 -1.42
CA PHE A 39 10.09 9.89 -0.99
C PHE A 39 10.74 11.09 -0.27
N ILE A 40 10.75 12.26 -0.90
CA ILE A 40 11.32 13.49 -0.33
C ILE A 40 10.63 13.83 1.00
N CYS A 41 9.31 13.68 1.08
CA CYS A 41 8.55 13.89 2.31
C CYS A 41 9.08 13.01 3.44
N LYS A 42 9.26 11.69 3.20
CA LYS A 42 9.79 10.74 4.20
C LYS A 42 11.21 11.08 4.66
N GLU A 43 12.09 11.44 3.73
CA GLU A 43 13.47 11.82 4.08
C GLU A 43 13.48 13.12 4.88
N MET A 44 12.78 14.14 4.38
CA MET A 44 12.77 15.48 4.95
C MET A 44 12.16 15.50 6.36
N THR A 45 11.08 14.75 6.61
CA THR A 45 10.49 14.66 7.95
C THR A 45 11.44 14.02 8.96
N ARG A 46 12.19 12.98 8.57
CA ARG A 46 13.20 12.36 9.45
C ARG A 46 14.32 13.33 9.78
N GLU A 47 14.87 14.02 8.79
CA GLU A 47 15.94 15.01 8.99
C GLU A 47 15.49 16.18 9.88
N LEU A 48 14.30 16.74 9.61
CA LEU A 48 13.75 17.85 10.39
C LEU A 48 13.42 17.46 11.83
N ALA A 49 12.96 16.23 12.05
CA ALA A 49 12.70 15.69 13.38
C ALA A 49 14.02 15.45 14.14
N ALA A 50 15.02 14.85 13.49
CA ALA A 50 16.33 14.59 14.08
C ALA A 50 17.02 15.89 14.52
N ALA A 51 16.95 16.94 13.70
CA ALA A 51 17.47 18.27 14.04
C ALA A 51 16.80 18.91 15.27
N ARG A 52 15.63 18.39 15.69
CA ARG A 52 14.87 18.84 16.87
C ARG A 52 14.94 17.85 18.03
N GLY A 53 15.78 16.82 17.94
CA GLY A 53 15.92 15.80 18.98
C GLY A 53 14.80 14.75 19.00
N TYR A 54 13.99 14.66 17.94
CA TYR A 54 12.96 13.64 17.78
C TYR A 54 13.41 12.53 16.83
N ARG A 55 12.85 11.33 17.00
CA ARG A 55 12.96 10.24 16.03
C ARG A 55 11.60 10.00 15.40
N VAL A 56 11.51 10.18 14.09
CA VAL A 56 10.37 9.75 13.27
C VAL A 56 10.68 8.38 12.69
N THR A 57 9.67 7.52 12.63
CA THR A 57 9.76 6.19 12.03
C THR A 57 8.55 5.92 11.13
N TYR A 58 8.83 5.37 9.96
CA TYR A 58 7.91 4.81 8.97
C TYR A 58 7.89 3.28 9.04
N MET A 59 8.48 2.67 10.08
CA MET A 59 8.29 1.25 10.39
C MET A 59 6.79 0.93 10.41
N GLY A 60 6.41 -0.23 9.85
CA GLY A 60 5.01 -0.56 9.64
C GLY A 60 4.20 -0.66 10.93
N ARG A 61 4.80 -1.24 11.96
CA ARG A 61 4.21 -1.40 13.29
C ARG A 61 5.31 -1.31 14.36
N PRO A 62 5.74 -0.08 14.71
CA PRO A 62 6.85 0.13 15.65
C PRO A 62 6.46 -0.22 17.09
N ILE A 63 5.17 -0.13 17.42
CA ILE A 63 4.65 -0.44 18.75
C ILE A 63 3.60 -1.57 18.61
N ALA A 64 3.88 -2.71 19.25
CA ALA A 64 2.95 -3.83 19.27
C ALA A 64 1.64 -3.46 19.98
N GLY A 65 0.53 -4.08 19.57
CA GLY A 65 -0.81 -3.78 20.08
C GLY A 65 -1.53 -2.61 19.39
N TYR A 66 -0.82 -1.78 18.61
CA TYR A 66 -1.40 -0.66 17.88
C TYR A 66 -1.57 -0.96 16.37
N MET A 67 -2.31 -0.12 15.64
CA MET A 67 -2.66 -0.38 14.22
C MET A 67 -1.48 -0.31 13.25
N GLY A 68 -0.41 0.41 13.60
CA GLY A 68 0.71 0.67 12.70
C GLY A 68 0.44 1.79 11.70
N SER A 69 1.41 2.05 10.81
CA SER A 69 1.43 3.16 9.85
C SER A 69 1.40 2.65 8.41
N GLY A 70 0.50 3.22 7.60
CA GLY A 70 0.35 2.92 6.18
C GLY A 70 0.84 4.06 5.27
N MET A 71 0.83 3.80 3.97
CA MET A 71 1.01 4.77 2.91
C MET A 71 -0.07 4.50 1.86
N HIS A 72 -1.29 4.99 2.09
CA HIS A 72 -2.38 4.72 1.14
C HIS A 72 -2.11 5.41 -0.19
N ILE A 73 -2.28 4.67 -1.28
CA ILE A 73 -2.08 5.18 -2.64
C ILE A 73 -3.44 5.40 -3.27
N ASN A 74 -3.76 6.66 -3.54
CA ASN A 74 -4.96 7.02 -4.28
C ASN A 74 -4.60 7.11 -5.77
N VAL A 75 -5.27 6.30 -6.61
CA VAL A 75 -5.01 6.23 -8.05
C VAL A 75 -6.28 6.52 -8.86
N SER A 76 -6.10 7.27 -9.93
CA SER A 76 -7.09 7.43 -11.01
C SER A 76 -6.37 7.46 -12.34
N LEU A 77 -7.07 7.05 -13.40
CA LEU A 77 -6.56 7.09 -14.77
C LEU A 77 -7.36 8.10 -15.58
N GLY A 78 -6.70 8.76 -16.53
CA GLY A 78 -7.30 9.67 -17.49
C GLY A 78 -6.72 9.43 -18.87
N ARG A 79 -7.35 10.01 -19.91
CA ARG A 79 -6.81 9.93 -21.27
C ARG A 79 -5.52 10.74 -21.38
N VAL A 80 -4.57 10.21 -22.14
CA VAL A 80 -3.36 10.94 -22.55
C VAL A 80 -3.79 12.20 -23.31
N GLY A 81 -3.21 13.36 -22.95
CA GLY A 81 -3.63 14.66 -23.50
C GLY A 81 -4.78 15.34 -22.74
N GLY A 82 -5.28 14.72 -21.67
CA GLY A 82 -6.32 15.29 -20.80
C GLY A 82 -7.73 14.80 -21.13
N GLY A 83 -8.70 15.23 -20.32
CA GLY A 83 -10.10 14.87 -20.47
C GLY A 83 -10.78 14.55 -19.14
N HIS A 84 -11.92 13.88 -19.23
CA HIS A 84 -12.63 13.37 -18.06
C HIS A 84 -11.79 12.31 -17.35
N ASN A 85 -11.97 12.20 -16.04
CA ASN A 85 -11.41 11.12 -15.25
C ASN A 85 -11.98 9.79 -15.76
N GLY A 86 -11.12 8.89 -16.23
CA GLY A 86 -11.51 7.63 -16.87
C GLY A 86 -12.14 6.62 -15.91
N PHE A 87 -12.11 6.85 -14.61
CA PHE A 87 -12.81 6.02 -13.62
C PHE A 87 -14.26 6.43 -13.38
N ASP A 88 -14.62 7.66 -13.72
CA ASP A 88 -15.96 8.19 -13.50
C ASP A 88 -16.93 7.76 -14.61
N ASP A 89 -18.07 7.22 -14.21
CA ASP A 89 -19.21 7.01 -15.11
C ASP A 89 -20.52 7.15 -14.33
N PRO A 90 -21.16 8.34 -14.34
CA PRO A 90 -22.39 8.58 -13.58
C PRO A 90 -23.59 7.73 -14.02
N SER A 91 -23.53 7.12 -15.21
CA SER A 91 -24.60 6.27 -15.75
C SER A 91 -24.44 4.79 -15.39
N ALA A 92 -23.24 4.38 -15.00
CA ALA A 92 -22.92 3.02 -14.63
C ALA A 92 -23.23 2.72 -13.16
N GLU A 93 -23.27 1.43 -12.85
CA GLU A 93 -23.42 0.93 -11.48
C GLU A 93 -22.33 1.53 -10.57
N TRP A 94 -22.76 2.05 -9.41
CA TRP A 94 -21.90 2.71 -8.40
C TRP A 94 -21.19 3.99 -8.85
N GLY A 95 -21.48 4.48 -10.05
CA GLY A 95 -20.81 5.65 -10.63
C GLY A 95 -19.40 5.34 -11.15
N LEU A 96 -19.12 4.07 -11.49
CA LEU A 96 -17.79 3.59 -11.87
C LEU A 96 -17.78 3.04 -13.29
N SER A 97 -16.82 3.51 -14.08
CA SER A 97 -16.60 3.01 -15.43
C SER A 97 -16.14 1.55 -15.44
N SER A 98 -16.24 0.89 -16.60
CA SER A 98 -15.65 -0.44 -16.79
C SER A 98 -14.14 -0.44 -16.54
N LEU A 99 -13.46 0.64 -16.90
CA LEU A 99 -12.02 0.82 -16.65
C LEU A 99 -11.71 0.77 -15.14
N ALA A 100 -12.48 1.50 -14.30
CA ALA A 100 -12.29 1.46 -12.85
C ALA A 100 -12.51 0.06 -12.28
N ARG A 101 -13.57 -0.63 -12.72
CA ARG A 101 -13.88 -2.00 -12.30
C ARG A 101 -12.78 -2.99 -12.70
N GLN A 102 -12.23 -2.84 -13.91
CA GLN A 102 -11.14 -3.67 -14.41
C GLN A 102 -9.82 -3.45 -13.67
N CYS A 103 -9.47 -2.18 -13.41
CA CYS A 103 -8.33 -1.87 -12.55
C CYS A 103 -8.46 -2.50 -11.16
N MET A 104 -9.64 -2.42 -10.54
CA MET A 104 -9.89 -3.10 -9.27
C MET A 104 -9.84 -4.63 -9.39
N GLY A 105 -10.32 -5.20 -10.50
CA GLY A 105 -10.26 -6.64 -10.77
C GLY A 105 -8.82 -7.15 -10.78
N GLY A 106 -7.92 -6.44 -11.47
CA GLY A 106 -6.49 -6.76 -11.47
C GLY A 106 -5.83 -6.64 -10.10
N LEU A 107 -6.15 -5.57 -9.36
CA LEU A 107 -5.67 -5.40 -7.98
C LEU A 107 -6.11 -6.54 -7.04
N ILE A 108 -7.32 -7.08 -7.21
CA ILE A 108 -7.83 -8.21 -6.44
C ILE A 108 -7.16 -9.52 -6.89
N ALA A 109 -7.04 -9.74 -8.20
CA ALA A 109 -6.42 -10.95 -8.75
C ALA A 109 -4.97 -11.10 -8.28
N HIS A 110 -4.19 -10.03 -8.36
CA HIS A 110 -2.76 -9.99 -7.99
C HIS A 110 -2.50 -9.63 -6.52
N HIS A 111 -3.54 -9.65 -5.67
CA HIS A 111 -3.46 -9.13 -4.29
C HIS A 111 -2.33 -9.74 -3.44
N GLN A 112 -2.04 -11.03 -3.63
CA GLN A 112 -0.96 -11.69 -2.90
C GLN A 112 0.43 -11.27 -3.40
N GLY A 113 0.65 -11.20 -4.72
CA GLY A 113 1.92 -10.77 -5.31
C GLY A 113 2.22 -9.29 -5.05
N ILE A 114 1.19 -8.43 -4.98
CA ILE A 114 1.33 -7.01 -4.63
C ILE A 114 1.92 -6.81 -3.22
N ALA A 115 1.65 -7.74 -2.29
CA ALA A 115 2.00 -7.58 -0.88
C ALA A 115 3.50 -7.44 -0.66
N ALA A 116 4.35 -8.17 -1.39
CA ALA A 116 5.79 -8.14 -1.18
C ALA A 116 6.39 -6.73 -1.39
N LEU A 117 5.96 -6.02 -2.43
CA LEU A 117 6.44 -4.66 -2.72
C LEU A 117 5.74 -3.58 -1.88
N SER A 118 4.49 -3.84 -1.50
CA SER A 118 3.67 -2.93 -0.68
C SER A 118 4.00 -3.01 0.82
N ALA A 119 4.54 -4.13 1.29
CA ALA A 119 4.92 -4.38 2.68
C ALA A 119 6.29 -5.10 2.70
N PRO A 120 7.39 -4.38 2.43
CA PRO A 120 8.66 -5.02 2.07
C PRO A 120 9.56 -5.41 3.26
N THR A 121 9.03 -5.37 4.48
CA THR A 121 9.78 -5.70 5.70
C THR A 121 9.04 -6.74 6.52
N ILE A 122 9.77 -7.52 7.32
CA ILE A 122 9.17 -8.53 8.22
C ILE A 122 8.15 -7.88 9.17
N ASN A 123 8.46 -6.68 9.67
CA ASN A 123 7.56 -5.94 10.55
C ASN A 123 6.27 -5.46 9.85
N SER A 124 6.31 -5.22 8.54
CA SER A 124 5.12 -4.78 7.78
C SER A 124 3.97 -5.79 7.85
N TYR A 125 4.28 -7.08 7.96
CA TYR A 125 3.28 -8.15 8.10
C TYR A 125 2.63 -8.23 9.49
N LYS A 126 3.17 -7.50 10.47
CA LYS A 126 2.49 -7.31 11.75
C LYS A 126 1.42 -6.23 11.68
N ARG A 127 1.51 -5.32 10.69
CA ARG A 127 0.45 -4.38 10.31
C ARG A 127 -0.56 -5.06 9.38
N LEU A 128 -0.11 -5.80 8.36
CA LEU A 128 -0.97 -6.59 7.46
C LEU A 128 -1.50 -7.84 8.16
N SER A 129 -2.44 -7.68 9.07
CA SER A 129 -3.08 -8.79 9.77
C SER A 129 -4.60 -8.75 9.66
N PRO A 130 -5.29 -9.88 9.85
CA PRO A 130 -6.73 -10.01 9.61
C PRO A 130 -7.63 -9.05 10.36
N ASP A 131 -7.16 -8.43 11.44
CA ASP A 131 -7.97 -7.60 12.34
C ASP A 131 -7.50 -6.11 12.36
N ILE A 132 -6.61 -5.72 11.44
CA ILE A 132 -6.10 -4.34 11.29
C ILE A 132 -6.52 -3.73 9.94
N MET A 133 -6.93 -2.46 9.93
CA MET A 133 -7.47 -1.73 8.74
C MET A 133 -6.34 -1.34 7.76
N ALA A 134 -5.51 -2.32 7.40
CA ALA A 134 -4.27 -2.18 6.68
C ALA A 134 -4.30 -2.82 5.29
N GLY A 135 -5.45 -3.33 4.84
CA GLY A 135 -5.61 -3.91 3.51
C GLY A 135 -5.18 -5.38 3.40
N TYR A 136 -5.57 -6.20 4.40
CA TYR A 136 -5.24 -7.63 4.47
C TYR A 136 -6.08 -8.51 3.53
N TRP A 137 -7.36 -8.20 3.35
CA TRP A 137 -8.28 -9.05 2.57
C TRP A 137 -8.33 -8.61 1.10
N ALA A 138 -8.42 -9.54 0.15
CA ALA A 138 -8.56 -9.21 -1.27
C ALA A 138 -10.00 -8.73 -1.56
N THR A 139 -10.34 -7.53 -1.11
CA THR A 139 -11.69 -6.95 -1.23
C THR A 139 -11.64 -5.49 -1.65
N TRP A 140 -12.73 -5.07 -2.29
CA TRP A 140 -12.99 -3.68 -2.59
C TRP A 140 -14.34 -3.23 -2.02
N GLY A 141 -14.56 -1.93 -1.86
CA GLY A 141 -15.84 -1.42 -1.36
C GLY A 141 -16.02 0.09 -1.49
N LEU A 142 -17.28 0.51 -1.59
CA LEU A 142 -17.69 1.91 -1.65
C LEU A 142 -17.63 2.55 -0.26
N ASP A 143 -16.81 3.57 -0.12
CA ASP A 143 -16.48 4.28 1.13
C ASP A 143 -16.20 3.35 2.33
N ASN A 144 -15.78 2.10 2.04
CA ASN A 144 -15.58 1.08 3.05
C ASN A 144 -14.11 1.10 3.49
N ARG A 145 -13.84 1.70 4.66
CA ARG A 145 -12.47 1.83 5.21
C ARG A 145 -11.83 0.50 5.62
N ILE A 146 -12.58 -0.60 5.58
CA ILE A 146 -12.14 -1.95 5.94
C ILE A 146 -11.67 -2.69 4.69
N SER A 147 -12.25 -2.39 3.53
CA SER A 147 -11.80 -2.94 2.24
C SER A 147 -10.37 -2.50 1.94
N THR A 148 -9.59 -3.37 1.31
CA THR A 148 -8.23 -3.02 0.85
C THR A 148 -8.28 -1.96 -0.24
N TYR A 149 -9.15 -2.16 -1.22
CA TYR A 149 -9.35 -1.25 -2.34
C TYR A 149 -10.63 -0.46 -2.11
N ARG A 150 -10.49 0.72 -1.50
CA ARG A 150 -11.64 1.57 -1.19
C ARG A 150 -11.92 2.50 -2.38
N VAL A 151 -13.18 2.68 -2.72
CA VAL A 151 -13.61 3.75 -3.62
C VAL A 151 -14.24 4.85 -2.76
N PRO A 152 -13.57 5.98 -2.51
CA PRO A 152 -14.13 7.08 -1.73
C PRO A 152 -15.45 7.61 -2.33
N GLY A 153 -16.26 8.29 -1.52
CA GLY A 153 -17.58 8.79 -1.95
C GLY A 153 -17.54 9.89 -3.01
N GLN A 154 -16.39 10.54 -3.24
CA GLN A 154 -16.27 11.58 -4.27
C GLN A 154 -16.41 11.01 -5.69
N ARG A 155 -16.97 11.80 -6.60
CA ARG A 155 -17.21 11.45 -8.01
C ARG A 155 -16.68 12.51 -8.97
N GLY A 156 -16.86 12.34 -10.28
CA GLY A 156 -16.37 13.23 -11.31
C GLY A 156 -14.84 13.20 -11.40
N ALA A 157 -14.22 14.39 -11.44
CA ALA A 157 -12.77 14.52 -11.47
C ALA A 157 -12.06 13.84 -10.27
N ALA A 158 -12.76 13.65 -9.14
CA ALA A 158 -12.21 13.08 -7.91
C ALA A 158 -12.44 11.56 -7.77
N THR A 159 -13.07 10.89 -8.74
CA THR A 159 -13.26 9.43 -8.73
C THR A 159 -11.91 8.71 -8.73
N ARG A 160 -11.68 7.83 -7.76
CA ARG A 160 -10.38 7.16 -7.56
C ARG A 160 -10.53 5.87 -6.77
N ILE A 161 -9.50 5.02 -6.86
CA ILE A 161 -9.31 3.85 -6.03
C ILE A 161 -8.24 4.19 -4.99
N GLU A 162 -8.53 3.96 -3.71
CA GLU A 162 -7.58 4.03 -2.59
C GLU A 162 -7.06 2.61 -2.32
N ASN A 163 -5.80 2.33 -2.70
CA ASN A 163 -5.08 1.13 -2.27
C ASN A 163 -4.51 1.34 -0.87
N ARG A 164 -5.04 0.60 0.10
CA ARG A 164 -4.70 0.76 1.54
C ARG A 164 -3.64 -0.23 2.02
N MET A 165 -3.25 -1.17 1.16
CA MET A 165 -2.24 -2.18 1.48
C MET A 165 -0.87 -1.59 1.83
N PRO A 166 -0.32 -0.60 1.07
CA PRO A 166 1.06 -0.23 1.25
C PRO A 166 1.35 0.27 2.66
N CYS A 167 2.44 -0.27 3.21
CA CYS A 167 2.98 0.05 4.50
C CYS A 167 3.78 1.35 4.41
N ALA A 168 3.87 2.11 5.51
CA ALA A 168 4.72 3.29 5.57
C ALA A 168 6.20 2.98 5.22
N ALA A 169 6.67 1.76 5.48
CA ALA A 169 8.02 1.30 5.16
C ALA A 169 8.26 1.07 3.65
N ALA A 170 7.19 1.02 2.84
CA ALA A 170 7.29 0.75 1.41
C ALA A 170 8.11 1.82 0.67
N ASN A 171 8.77 1.38 -0.40
CA ASN A 171 9.34 2.29 -1.39
C ASN A 171 8.19 2.87 -2.22
N PRO A 172 7.98 4.21 -2.24
CA PRO A 172 6.85 4.83 -2.94
C PRO A 172 6.79 4.50 -4.44
N TYR A 173 7.96 4.41 -5.10
CA TYR A 173 8.05 4.08 -6.52
C TYR A 173 7.60 2.65 -6.79
N LEU A 174 8.10 1.69 -6.00
CA LEU A 174 7.73 0.28 -6.17
C LEU A 174 6.27 0.01 -5.82
N ALA A 175 5.76 0.65 -4.76
CA ALA A 175 4.37 0.53 -4.36
C ALA A 175 3.41 1.14 -5.40
N ALA A 176 3.78 2.28 -6.00
CA ALA A 176 3.03 2.87 -7.11
C ALA A 176 3.10 2.00 -8.37
N ALA A 177 4.29 1.53 -8.74
CA ALA A 177 4.51 0.69 -9.92
C ALA A 177 3.72 -0.62 -9.86
N VAL A 178 3.78 -1.34 -8.73
CA VAL A 178 3.04 -2.61 -8.58
C VAL A 178 1.53 -2.38 -8.58
N THR A 179 1.06 -1.28 -7.99
CA THR A 179 -0.37 -0.90 -8.02
C THR A 179 -0.84 -0.63 -9.45
N LEU A 180 -0.06 0.12 -10.22
CA LEU A 180 -0.39 0.47 -11.61
C LEU A 180 -0.28 -0.74 -12.55
N ASN A 181 0.74 -1.58 -12.39
CA ASN A 181 0.91 -2.80 -13.20
C ASN A 181 -0.21 -3.80 -12.94
N ALA A 182 -0.56 -4.08 -11.68
CA ALA A 182 -1.69 -4.95 -11.37
C ALA A 182 -3.02 -4.39 -11.90
N ALA A 183 -3.23 -3.07 -11.79
CA ALA A 183 -4.42 -2.43 -12.36
C ALA A 183 -4.45 -2.52 -13.89
N LEU A 184 -3.30 -2.39 -14.57
CA LEU A 184 -3.18 -2.55 -16.01
C LEU A 184 -3.50 -3.97 -16.46
N LEU A 185 -2.97 -4.98 -15.77
CA LEU A 185 -3.24 -6.39 -16.06
C LEU A 185 -4.73 -6.71 -15.99
N GLY A 186 -5.44 -6.17 -15.00
CA GLY A 186 -6.90 -6.29 -14.92
C GLY A 186 -7.65 -5.71 -16.12
N VAL A 187 -7.13 -4.63 -16.71
CA VAL A 187 -7.69 -4.02 -17.94
C VAL A 187 -7.38 -4.88 -19.17
N VAL A 188 -6.14 -5.36 -19.29
CA VAL A 188 -5.71 -6.21 -20.41
C VAL A 188 -6.52 -7.51 -20.45
N ASP A 189 -6.75 -8.12 -19.30
CA ASP A 189 -7.48 -9.40 -19.18
C ASP A 189 -8.99 -9.21 -19.02
N GLY A 190 -9.48 -7.97 -18.94
CA GLY A 190 -10.89 -7.65 -18.80
C GLY A 190 -11.52 -8.16 -17.49
N LEU A 191 -10.74 -8.25 -16.42
CA LEU A 191 -11.16 -8.83 -15.13
C LEU A 191 -12.23 -7.95 -14.46
N ASP A 192 -13.31 -8.54 -13.95
CA ASP A 192 -14.28 -7.78 -13.16
C ASP A 192 -13.98 -7.88 -11.66
N CYS A 193 -14.10 -6.77 -10.93
CA CYS A 193 -13.89 -6.74 -9.48
C CYS A 193 -15.03 -7.40 -8.68
N GLY A 194 -16.12 -7.82 -9.33
CA GLY A 194 -17.29 -8.38 -8.68
C GLY A 194 -18.01 -7.37 -7.77
N ALA A 195 -18.85 -7.87 -6.87
CA ALA A 195 -19.65 -7.03 -5.98
C ALA A 195 -18.82 -6.44 -4.81
N PRO A 196 -19.06 -5.17 -4.44
CA PRO A 196 -18.33 -4.51 -3.36
C PRO A 196 -18.66 -5.11 -2.00
N GLN A 197 -17.68 -5.17 -1.10
CA GLN A 197 -17.87 -5.53 0.29
C GLN A 197 -18.85 -4.56 0.97
N THR A 198 -19.85 -5.13 1.65
CA THR A 198 -20.80 -4.39 2.48
C THR A 198 -20.64 -4.78 3.96
N GLY A 199 -20.84 -3.81 4.86
CA GLY A 199 -20.89 -4.03 6.30
C GLY A 199 -19.54 -3.96 7.03
N PRO A 200 -19.59 -4.13 8.38
CA PRO A 200 -18.45 -3.95 9.28
C PRO A 200 -17.49 -5.15 9.29
N TRP A 201 -16.34 -4.96 9.97
CA TRP A 201 -15.16 -5.83 10.10
C TRP A 201 -15.41 -7.34 10.04
N VAL A 202 -16.37 -7.82 10.83
CA VAL A 202 -16.67 -9.25 10.99
C VAL A 202 -17.19 -9.90 9.69
N ARG A 203 -17.77 -9.10 8.78
CA ARG A 203 -18.38 -9.60 7.53
C ARG A 203 -17.40 -9.69 6.35
N ALA A 204 -16.18 -9.14 6.46
CA ALA A 204 -15.15 -9.27 5.42
C ALA A 204 -14.77 -10.74 5.18
N ARG A 205 -14.66 -11.53 6.26
CA ARG A 205 -14.38 -12.98 6.24
C ARG A 205 -15.43 -13.80 5.46
N GLY A 206 -16.62 -13.25 5.21
CA GLY A 206 -17.69 -13.93 4.46
C GLY A 206 -17.68 -13.62 2.95
N ARG A 207 -16.85 -12.69 2.48
CA ARG A 207 -16.85 -12.24 1.07
C ARG A 207 -15.67 -12.77 0.26
N THR A 208 -14.56 -13.07 0.91
CA THR A 208 -13.39 -13.67 0.27
C THR A 208 -12.64 -14.53 1.27
N ILE A 209 -11.98 -15.56 0.76
CA ILE A 209 -10.95 -16.32 1.48
C ILE A 209 -9.54 -15.86 1.09
N GLN A 210 -9.41 -15.04 0.04
CA GLN A 210 -8.13 -14.56 -0.45
C GLN A 210 -7.69 -13.35 0.39
N HIS A 211 -6.42 -13.39 0.81
CA HIS A 211 -5.79 -12.39 1.66
C HIS A 211 -4.30 -12.28 1.35
N THR A 212 -3.66 -11.22 1.83
CA THR A 212 -2.20 -11.08 1.81
C THR A 212 -1.55 -12.24 2.58
N PRO A 213 -0.35 -12.68 2.19
CA PRO A 213 0.40 -13.64 2.99
C PRO A 213 0.68 -13.11 4.41
N HIS A 214 0.90 -14.03 5.36
CA HIS A 214 1.05 -13.66 6.79
C HIS A 214 2.43 -13.14 7.15
N THR A 215 3.40 -13.34 6.27
CA THR A 215 4.82 -13.12 6.55
C THR A 215 5.51 -12.62 5.29
N LEU A 216 6.70 -12.03 5.44
CA LEU A 216 7.47 -11.55 4.30
C LEU A 216 7.88 -12.71 3.38
N TRP A 217 8.31 -13.85 3.92
CA TRP A 217 8.74 -14.96 3.08
C TRP A 217 7.60 -15.56 2.26
N ASP A 218 6.42 -15.75 2.86
CA ASP A 218 5.24 -16.21 2.12
C ASP A 218 4.81 -15.19 1.04
N ALA A 219 5.03 -13.89 1.27
CA ALA A 219 4.77 -12.86 0.28
C ALA A 219 5.78 -12.82 -0.86
N LEU A 220 7.05 -13.08 -0.57
CA LEU A 220 8.07 -13.22 -1.61
C LEU A 220 7.77 -14.41 -2.50
N ASP A 221 7.36 -15.54 -1.92
CA ASP A 221 6.97 -16.72 -2.68
C ASP A 221 5.70 -16.47 -3.50
N ALA A 222 4.71 -15.77 -2.94
CA ALA A 222 3.51 -15.37 -3.69
C ALA A 222 3.82 -14.39 -4.83
N PHE A 223 4.77 -13.47 -4.66
CA PHE A 223 5.20 -12.57 -5.73
C PHE A 223 5.99 -13.31 -6.82
N GLU A 224 6.85 -14.25 -6.45
CA GLU A 224 7.58 -15.08 -7.42
C GLU A 224 6.63 -16.01 -8.21
N ALA A 225 5.57 -16.53 -7.56
CA ALA A 225 4.57 -17.38 -8.22
C ALA A 225 3.62 -16.60 -9.14
N ASP A 226 3.48 -15.28 -8.96
CA ASP A 226 2.70 -14.41 -9.83
C ASP A 226 3.55 -13.95 -11.03
N GLU A 227 3.86 -14.90 -11.91
CA GLU A 227 4.77 -14.70 -13.05
C GLU A 227 4.34 -13.50 -13.93
N VAL A 228 3.03 -13.32 -14.15
CA VAL A 228 2.49 -12.23 -14.97
C VAL A 228 2.74 -10.86 -14.32
N LEU A 229 2.52 -10.73 -13.01
CA LEU A 229 2.87 -9.50 -12.28
C LEU A 229 4.39 -9.31 -12.24
N GLY A 230 5.16 -10.38 -12.01
CA GLY A 230 6.62 -10.36 -11.98
C GLY A 230 7.24 -9.90 -13.30
N GLU A 231 6.67 -10.33 -14.43
CA GLU A 231 7.05 -9.86 -15.77
C GLU A 231 6.66 -8.40 -15.99
N ALA A 232 5.46 -7.98 -15.59
CA ALA A 232 5.02 -6.58 -15.69
C ALA A 232 5.87 -5.62 -14.85
N MET A 233 6.41 -6.09 -13.72
CA MET A 233 7.37 -5.34 -12.90
C MET A 233 8.79 -5.31 -13.49
N GLY A 234 9.09 -6.20 -14.43
CA GLY A 234 10.39 -6.35 -15.06
C GLY A 234 11.26 -7.42 -14.39
N ALA A 235 11.74 -8.39 -15.18
CA ALA A 235 12.44 -9.58 -14.71
C ALA A 235 13.68 -9.26 -13.84
N ASP A 236 14.47 -8.25 -14.20
CA ASP A 236 15.67 -7.87 -13.44
C ASP A 236 15.32 -7.23 -12.09
N LEU A 237 14.30 -6.39 -12.06
CA LEU A 237 13.80 -5.78 -10.82
C LEU A 237 13.25 -6.87 -9.90
N THR A 238 12.39 -7.75 -10.42
CA THR A 238 11.79 -8.86 -9.68
C THR A 238 12.86 -9.76 -9.08
N ARG A 239 13.86 -10.19 -9.88
CA ARG A 239 14.96 -11.03 -9.41
C ARG A 239 15.79 -10.36 -8.32
N CYS A 240 16.20 -9.11 -8.52
CA CYS A 240 17.00 -8.38 -7.54
C CYS A 240 16.23 -8.12 -6.25
N PHE A 241 14.95 -7.74 -6.35
CA PHE A 241 14.09 -7.52 -5.21
C PHE A 241 13.94 -8.78 -4.36
N LEU A 242 13.58 -9.91 -4.99
CA LEU A 242 13.45 -11.20 -4.32
C LEU A 242 14.75 -11.60 -3.63
N ALA A 243 15.91 -11.46 -4.30
CA ALA A 243 17.20 -11.79 -3.71
C ALA A 243 17.52 -10.97 -2.45
N ILE A 244 17.34 -9.64 -2.50
CA ILE A 244 17.61 -8.74 -1.37
C ILE A 244 16.68 -9.05 -0.19
N ARG A 245 15.38 -9.26 -0.45
CA ARG A 245 14.41 -9.53 0.61
C ARG A 245 14.57 -10.93 1.20
N ARG A 246 14.96 -11.94 0.40
CA ARG A 246 15.28 -13.29 0.88
C ARG A 246 16.53 -13.29 1.76
N ASP A 247 17.54 -12.48 1.44
CA ASP A 247 18.71 -12.30 2.33
C ASP A 247 18.31 -11.70 3.68
N GLU A 248 17.45 -10.66 3.68
CA GLU A 248 16.91 -10.07 4.92
C GLU A 248 16.18 -11.12 5.78
N VAL A 249 15.33 -11.94 5.16
CA VAL A 249 14.63 -13.06 5.83
C VAL A 249 15.63 -14.07 6.40
N ALA A 250 16.67 -14.44 5.64
CA ALA A 250 17.70 -15.37 6.09
C ALA A 250 18.47 -14.85 7.30
N ARG A 251 18.85 -13.56 7.30
CA ARG A 251 19.49 -12.90 8.47
C ARG A 251 18.58 -12.89 9.69
N TRP A 252 17.29 -12.63 9.51
CA TRP A 252 16.31 -12.65 10.60
C TRP A 252 16.16 -14.05 11.21
N HIS A 253 16.10 -15.11 10.39
CA HIS A 253 16.04 -16.49 10.88
C HIS A 253 17.35 -16.93 11.56
N ALA A 254 18.51 -16.57 10.99
CA ALA A 254 19.81 -16.89 11.56
C ALA A 254 20.03 -16.29 12.96
N ALA A 255 19.39 -15.15 13.25
CA ALA A 255 19.37 -14.54 14.59
C ALA A 255 18.44 -15.26 15.60
N GLY A 256 17.78 -16.36 15.22
CA GLY A 256 16.95 -17.17 16.13
C GLY A 256 15.63 -16.50 16.54
N ASN A 257 15.16 -15.53 15.75
CA ASN A 257 13.95 -14.79 16.03
C ASN A 257 12.68 -15.67 15.88
N GLY A 258 11.65 -15.39 16.69
CA GLY A 258 10.32 -15.97 16.58
C GLY A 258 9.30 -14.95 16.07
N TRP A 259 8.51 -15.32 15.06
CA TRP A 259 7.54 -14.41 14.47
C TRP A 259 6.25 -14.45 15.29
N THR A 260 5.73 -13.28 15.65
CA THR A 260 4.45 -13.13 16.33
C THR A 260 3.85 -11.76 16.05
N LEU A 261 2.52 -11.67 16.11
CA LEU A 261 1.77 -10.41 16.06
C LEU A 261 1.85 -9.62 17.37
N SER A 262 2.19 -10.25 18.50
CA SER A 262 2.08 -9.64 19.83
C SER A 262 3.30 -8.85 20.30
N ALA A 263 4.44 -8.98 19.64
CA ALA A 263 5.70 -8.34 20.04
C ALA A 263 6.60 -8.09 18.83
N ASN A 264 7.45 -7.05 18.91
CA ASN A 264 8.56 -6.84 17.98
C ASN A 264 9.83 -7.47 18.56
N THR A 265 10.60 -8.19 17.74
CA THR A 265 11.90 -8.71 18.19
C THR A 265 12.93 -7.59 18.27
N PRO A 266 13.98 -7.73 19.10
CA PRO A 266 15.08 -6.77 19.14
C PRO A 266 15.68 -6.53 17.74
N TRP A 267 15.82 -7.59 16.94
CA TRP A 267 16.31 -7.50 15.56
C TRP A 267 15.45 -6.58 14.70
N GLU A 268 14.11 -6.69 14.76
CA GLU A 268 13.23 -5.81 13.97
C GLU A 268 13.34 -4.35 14.40
N MET A 269 13.50 -4.12 15.69
CA MET A 269 13.65 -2.77 16.22
C MET A 269 15.00 -2.16 15.84
N GLU A 270 16.08 -2.95 15.80
CA GLU A 270 17.40 -2.52 15.38
C GLU A 270 17.49 -2.29 13.86
N GLU A 271 16.93 -3.21 13.07
CA GLU A 271 16.98 -3.18 11.61
C GLU A 271 16.06 -2.10 11.01
N TYR A 272 14.88 -1.85 11.60
CA TYR A 272 13.87 -1.00 10.96
C TYR A 272 13.68 0.36 11.62
N LEU A 273 13.63 0.44 12.96
CA LEU A 273 13.29 1.69 13.65
C LEU A 273 14.18 2.90 13.31
N PRO A 274 15.51 2.74 13.07
CA PRO A 274 16.36 3.86 12.73
C PRO A 274 16.23 4.34 11.28
N PHE A 275 15.81 3.47 10.37
CA PHE A 275 15.94 3.67 8.92
C PHE A 275 14.61 3.83 8.19
N HIS A 276 13.56 3.20 8.70
CA HIS A 276 12.19 3.43 8.28
C HIS A 276 11.59 4.43 9.23
#